data_AF-A0A0Q1BPP9-F1
#
_entry.id   AF-A0A0Q1BPP9-F1
#
_cell.length_a   1.000
_cell.length_b   1.000
_cell.length_c   1.000
_cell.angle_alpha   90.00
_cell.angle_beta   90.00
_cell.angle_gamma   90.00
#
_symmetry.space_group_name_H-M   'P 1'
#
loop_
_entity.id
_entity.type
_entity.pdbx_description
1 polymer ?
#
loop_
_entity_poly.entity_id
_entity_poly.type
_entity_poly.pdbx_seq_one_letter_code
_entity_poly.pdbx_strand_id
1 'polypeptide(L)'
;MTLKTFALLFFFSQIAVAQSCVCYQKDLLNDFKDTDFIGVVNVLGKKSHPSDADIDVISISTQEIIKGSELFEFYIFQKKGNGKNNDQCKLYLKEGDQLLLYANQKGEYHYTMPCYRNKKLGNNEVNYQASLQNHLKILRQLKRYQKELAEVTTRCSDAITDIQIGNTVGNIPLTTKHSRVGLYSVKFTEDDKIDRIEVVSTFNEEVDNKVRIALIKKKWKPCKLNDDRKLILGYFYTPATKYRQAHLSPL
;
A
#
# COMPACT_ATOMS: atom_id res chain seq x y z
N MET A 1 -6.36 19.46 -55.99
CA MET A 1 -6.39 19.13 -54.55
C MET A 1 -6.52 20.42 -53.77
N THR A 2 -7.69 20.64 -53.20
CA THR A 2 -8.11 21.91 -52.60
C THR A 2 -7.56 22.05 -51.18
N LEU A 3 -7.23 23.29 -50.82
CA LEU A 3 -6.71 23.75 -49.52
C LEU A 3 -7.53 23.25 -48.30
N LYS A 4 -8.77 22.77 -48.52
CA LYS A 4 -9.66 22.19 -47.52
C LYS A 4 -9.24 20.81 -47.01
N THR A 5 -8.47 20.03 -47.77
CA THR A 5 -8.05 18.68 -47.34
C THR A 5 -6.86 18.72 -46.36
N PHE A 6 -6.04 19.77 -46.40
CA PHE A 6 -4.89 19.93 -45.50
C PHE A 6 -5.29 20.40 -44.10
N ALA A 7 -6.39 21.16 -43.99
CA ALA A 7 -6.92 21.64 -42.71
C ALA A 7 -7.55 20.54 -41.86
N LEU A 8 -8.06 19.46 -42.48
CA LEU A 8 -8.71 18.36 -41.75
C LEU A 8 -7.70 17.39 -41.09
N LEU A 9 -6.49 17.28 -41.64
CA LEU A 9 -5.42 16.43 -41.12
C LEU A 9 -4.70 17.04 -39.90
N PHE A 10 -4.82 18.34 -39.67
CA PHE A 10 -4.23 19.02 -38.52
C PHE A 10 -5.11 18.97 -37.25
N PHE A 11 -6.39 18.62 -37.38
CA PHE A 11 -7.32 18.57 -36.24
C PHE A 11 -7.31 17.24 -35.46
N PHE A 12 -6.68 16.18 -36.01
CA PHE A 12 -6.66 14.85 -35.38
C PHE A 12 -5.38 14.53 -34.58
N SER A 13 -4.37 15.40 -34.55
CA SER A 13 -3.10 15.15 -33.84
C SER A 13 -3.06 15.62 -32.39
N GLN A 14 -4.14 16.22 -31.87
CA GLN A 14 -4.18 16.83 -30.53
C GLN A 14 -4.84 15.96 -29.46
N ILE A 15 -5.20 14.70 -29.77
CA ILE A 15 -5.68 13.76 -28.75
C ILE A 15 -4.45 13.18 -28.02
N ALA A 16 -3.76 14.04 -27.26
CA ALA A 16 -2.75 13.61 -26.32
C ALA A 16 -3.43 12.67 -25.32
N VAL A 17 -3.09 11.39 -25.44
CA VAL A 17 -3.56 10.34 -24.55
C VAL A 17 -3.11 10.71 -23.14
N ALA A 18 -4.05 11.14 -22.29
CA ALA A 18 -3.81 11.30 -20.88
C ALA A 18 -3.49 9.90 -20.33
N GLN A 19 -2.19 9.60 -20.17
CA GLN A 19 -1.76 8.37 -19.53
C GLN A 19 -2.08 8.51 -18.05
N SER A 20 -3.22 7.94 -17.64
CA SER A 20 -3.55 7.80 -16.24
C SER A 20 -2.49 6.95 -15.55
N CYS A 21 -2.03 7.42 -14.39
CA CYS A 21 -1.12 6.64 -13.58
C CYS A 21 -1.83 5.38 -13.07
N VAL A 22 -1.36 4.20 -13.47
CA VAL A 22 -1.83 2.92 -12.92
C VAL A 22 -0.73 2.34 -12.05
N CYS A 23 -0.84 2.54 -10.74
CA CYS A 23 0.04 1.91 -9.78
C CYS A 23 -0.48 0.52 -9.45
N TYR A 24 0.32 -0.51 -9.71
CA TYR A 24 0.08 -1.83 -9.15
C TYR A 24 0.65 -1.87 -7.73
N GLN A 25 -0.23 -1.82 -6.73
CA GLN A 25 0.19 -1.96 -5.34
C GLN A 25 0.42 -3.44 -5.03
N LYS A 26 1.54 -3.76 -4.36
CA LYS A 26 1.75 -5.06 -3.74
C LYS A 26 0.74 -5.24 -2.60
N ASP A 27 0.63 -6.45 -2.07
CA ASP A 27 -0.21 -6.69 -0.90
C ASP A 27 0.24 -5.87 0.32
N LEU A 28 -0.73 -5.42 1.12
CA LEU A 28 -0.49 -4.54 2.27
C LEU A 28 0.47 -5.13 3.31
N LEU A 29 0.45 -6.45 3.51
CA LEU A 29 1.35 -7.10 4.47
C LEU A 29 2.80 -7.00 4.01
N ASN A 30 3.05 -7.25 2.72
CA ASN A 30 4.37 -7.07 2.14
C ASN A 30 4.79 -5.61 2.12
N ASP A 31 3.92 -4.67 1.78
CA ASP A 31 4.27 -3.25 1.88
C ASP A 31 4.64 -2.87 3.32
N PHE A 32 3.90 -3.35 4.32
CA PHE A 32 4.24 -3.12 5.73
C PHE A 32 5.60 -3.74 6.09
N LYS A 33 5.88 -4.96 5.61
CA LYS A 33 7.14 -5.67 5.89
C LYS A 33 8.33 -5.01 5.18
N ASP A 34 8.19 -4.67 3.91
CA ASP A 34 9.28 -4.23 3.05
C ASP A 34 9.58 -2.73 3.19
N THR A 35 8.63 -1.94 3.72
CA THR A 35 8.83 -0.49 3.85
C THR A 35 9.64 -0.14 5.10
N ASP A 36 10.71 0.63 5.00
CA ASP A 36 11.56 0.95 6.16
C ASP A 36 10.90 1.92 7.16
N PHE A 37 10.15 2.90 6.66
CA PHE A 37 9.42 3.90 7.45
C PHE A 37 7.95 3.98 7.05
N ILE A 38 7.07 3.93 8.05
CA ILE A 38 5.65 4.24 7.90
C ILE A 38 5.25 5.18 9.03
N GLY A 39 4.66 6.32 8.68
CA GLY A 39 4.27 7.30 9.69
C GLY A 39 3.28 8.34 9.22
N VAL A 40 2.69 9.05 10.17
CA VAL A 40 1.93 10.27 9.92
C VAL A 40 2.88 11.44 10.08
N VAL A 41 2.97 12.28 9.05
CA VAL A 41 3.92 13.40 9.00
C VAL A 41 3.21 14.68 8.55
N ASN A 42 3.73 15.83 8.98
CA ASN A 42 3.35 17.14 8.43
C ASN A 42 4.47 17.64 7.53
N VAL A 43 4.12 18.17 6.36
CA VAL A 43 5.05 18.81 5.44
C VAL A 43 5.37 20.21 5.94
N LEU A 44 6.65 20.45 6.24
CA LEU A 44 7.16 21.76 6.66
C LEU A 44 7.70 22.58 5.49
N GLY A 45 8.11 21.92 4.42
CA GLY A 45 8.67 22.61 3.27
C GLY A 45 9.00 21.66 2.13
N LYS A 46 9.16 22.25 0.94
CA LYS A 46 9.50 21.55 -0.29
C LYS A 46 10.55 22.34 -1.06
N LYS A 47 11.63 21.66 -1.44
CA LYS A 47 12.65 22.18 -2.37
C LYS A 47 12.87 21.19 -3.51
N SER A 48 13.29 21.68 -4.67
CA SER A 48 13.79 20.79 -5.72
C SER A 48 15.21 20.35 -5.38
N HIS A 49 15.59 19.12 -5.73
CA HIS A 49 16.96 18.68 -5.59
C HIS A 49 17.89 19.52 -6.51
N PRO A 50 19.08 19.95 -6.03
CA PRO A 50 19.92 20.90 -6.78
C PRO A 50 20.42 20.37 -8.12
N SER A 51 20.58 19.05 -8.26
CA SER A 51 21.14 18.40 -9.45
C SER A 51 20.14 17.54 -10.23
N ASP A 52 18.91 17.36 -9.72
CA ASP A 52 17.93 16.47 -10.34
C ASP A 52 16.53 17.07 -10.24
N ALA A 53 15.98 17.46 -11.39
CA ALA A 53 14.66 18.05 -11.43
C ALA A 53 13.54 17.06 -11.08
N ASP A 54 13.76 15.75 -11.23
CA ASP A 54 12.76 14.71 -10.93
C ASP A 54 12.80 14.25 -9.46
N ILE A 55 13.55 14.97 -8.61
CA ILE A 55 13.62 14.73 -7.19
C ILE A 55 13.15 15.98 -6.45
N ASP A 56 12.10 15.82 -5.65
CA ASP A 56 11.71 16.82 -4.65
C ASP A 56 12.23 16.38 -3.28
N VAL A 57 12.78 17.31 -2.51
CA VAL A 57 13.21 17.09 -1.13
C VAL A 57 12.20 17.75 -0.21
N ILE A 58 11.65 16.96 0.71
CA ILE A 58 10.52 17.36 1.56
C ILE A 58 10.97 17.34 3.01
N SER A 59 10.96 18.51 3.65
CA SER A 59 11.18 18.63 5.09
C SER A 59 9.87 18.36 5.82
N ILE A 60 9.94 17.59 6.92
CA ILE A 60 8.77 17.13 7.67
C ILE A 60 8.96 17.22 9.18
N SER A 61 7.83 17.23 9.89
CA SER A 61 7.77 16.83 11.30
C SER A 61 7.01 15.52 11.40
N THR A 62 7.52 14.55 12.15
CA THR A 62 6.81 13.29 12.38
C THR A 62 5.80 13.43 13.52
N GLN A 63 4.55 13.07 13.25
CA GLN A 63 3.44 13.11 14.23
C GLN A 63 3.20 11.74 14.87
N GLU A 64 3.33 10.67 14.08
CA GLU A 64 3.19 9.29 14.56
C GLU A 64 4.15 8.40 13.79
N ILE A 65 4.97 7.64 14.51
CA ILE A 65 5.77 6.56 13.93
C ILE A 65 5.00 5.26 14.07
N ILE A 66 4.60 4.68 12.93
CA ILE A 66 4.00 3.35 12.86
C ILE A 66 5.10 2.31 12.74
N LYS A 67 6.08 2.53 11.86
CA LYS A 67 7.25 1.67 11.63
C LYS A 67 8.47 2.54 11.31
N GLY A 68 9.66 2.09 11.73
CA GLY A 68 10.92 2.78 11.47
C GLY A 68 11.34 3.73 12.60
N SER A 69 12.33 4.57 12.32
CA SER A 69 12.81 5.62 13.22
C SER A 69 12.21 6.99 12.85
N GLU A 70 12.44 7.99 13.70
CA GLU A 70 12.03 9.36 13.38
C GLU A 70 12.67 9.87 12.08
N LEU A 71 11.91 10.65 11.33
CA LEU A 71 12.30 11.18 10.04
C LEU A 71 12.01 12.68 9.97
N PHE A 72 12.99 13.44 9.48
CA PHE A 72 12.92 14.90 9.34
C PHE A 72 12.90 15.37 7.89
N GLU A 73 13.35 14.52 6.96
CA GLU A 73 13.40 14.82 5.54
C GLU A 73 13.24 13.54 4.73
N PHE A 74 12.58 13.62 3.59
CA PHE A 74 12.55 12.52 2.62
C PHE A 74 12.56 13.02 1.19
N TYR A 75 12.91 12.13 0.27
CA TYR A 75 13.04 12.40 -1.15
C TYR A 75 11.86 11.79 -1.90
N ILE A 76 11.22 12.55 -2.78
CA ILE A 76 10.21 12.03 -3.70
C ILE A 76 10.87 11.87 -5.06
N PHE A 77 11.03 10.63 -5.50
CA PHE A 77 11.42 10.32 -6.87
C PHE A 77 10.18 10.31 -7.75
N GLN A 78 10.05 11.30 -8.63
CA GLN A 78 8.88 11.47 -9.48
C GLN A 78 9.21 12.24 -10.76
N LYS A 79 8.67 11.78 -11.89
CA LYS A 79 8.86 12.52 -13.13
C LYS A 79 8.02 13.79 -13.13
N LYS A 80 8.64 14.94 -13.45
CA LYS A 80 7.90 16.19 -13.64
C LYS A 80 7.23 16.18 -15.02
N GLY A 81 5.92 15.89 -15.03
CA GLY A 81 5.11 16.02 -16.23
C GLY A 81 4.94 17.46 -16.71
N ASN A 82 4.61 17.60 -18.00
CA ASN A 82 4.45 18.90 -18.67
C ASN A 82 3.04 19.52 -18.51
N GLY A 83 2.11 18.83 -17.84
CA GLY A 83 0.69 19.19 -17.75
C GLY A 83 0.19 19.47 -16.34
N LYS A 84 -0.97 20.14 -16.23
CA LYS A 84 -1.70 20.35 -14.97
C LYS A 84 -2.39 19.08 -14.45
N ASN A 85 -2.51 18.04 -15.28
CA ASN A 85 -3.46 16.93 -15.06
C ASN A 85 -2.85 15.64 -14.47
N ASN A 86 -1.73 15.73 -13.74
CA ASN A 86 -1.11 14.56 -13.10
C ASN A 86 -0.65 13.46 -14.10
N ASP A 87 -0.34 13.84 -15.34
CA ASP A 87 -0.03 12.95 -16.48
C ASP A 87 1.24 12.08 -16.30
N GLN A 88 1.94 12.19 -15.16
CA GLN A 88 3.16 11.43 -14.86
C GLN A 88 3.24 10.92 -13.41
N CYS A 89 2.09 10.64 -12.79
CA CYS A 89 2.04 10.13 -11.42
C CYS A 89 2.74 11.06 -10.43
N LYS A 90 2.45 12.36 -10.39
CA LYS A 90 3.14 13.28 -9.47
C LYS A 90 2.44 13.32 -8.11
N LEU A 91 3.21 13.21 -7.03
CA LEU A 91 2.75 13.50 -5.68
C LEU A 91 2.87 15.01 -5.42
N TYR A 92 1.75 15.72 -5.52
CA TYR A 92 1.68 17.15 -5.24
C TYR A 92 1.59 17.38 -3.73
N LEU A 93 2.67 17.85 -3.09
CA LEU A 93 2.68 18.25 -1.69
C LEU A 93 2.95 19.74 -1.56
N LYS A 94 2.30 20.39 -0.59
CA LYS A 94 2.57 21.75 -0.14
C LYS A 94 2.82 21.78 1.36
N GLU A 95 3.44 22.87 1.83
CA GLU A 95 3.57 23.14 3.26
C GLU A 95 2.20 23.09 3.96
N GLY A 96 2.17 22.49 5.15
CA GLY A 96 0.96 22.24 5.93
C GLY A 96 0.19 20.97 5.52
N ASP A 97 0.53 20.31 4.41
CA ASP A 97 -0.08 19.02 4.09
C ASP A 97 0.28 17.97 5.15
N GLN A 98 -0.73 17.17 5.54
CA GLN A 98 -0.54 16.01 6.39
C GLN A 98 -0.57 14.74 5.54
N LEU A 99 0.36 13.82 5.78
CA LEU A 99 0.56 12.63 4.96
C LEU A 99 0.72 11.38 5.82
N LEU A 100 0.03 10.30 5.46
CA LEU A 100 0.45 8.94 5.78
C LEU A 100 1.55 8.59 4.78
N LEU A 101 2.79 8.58 5.24
CA LEU A 101 3.99 8.37 4.45
C LEU A 101 4.43 6.91 4.54
N TYR A 102 4.75 6.33 3.39
CA TYR A 102 5.54 5.11 3.24
C TYR A 102 6.86 5.52 2.61
N ALA A 103 7.99 5.21 3.23
CA ALA A 103 9.30 5.52 2.70
C ALA A 103 10.28 4.36 2.92
N ASN A 104 11.16 4.15 1.95
CA ASN A 104 12.28 3.22 2.03
C ASN A 104 13.58 3.97 2.26
N GLN A 105 14.57 3.29 2.82
CA GLN A 105 15.89 3.81 3.05
C GLN A 105 16.85 3.30 1.97
N LYS A 106 17.71 4.19 1.46
CA LYS A 106 18.84 3.83 0.61
C LYS A 106 20.07 4.62 1.04
N GLY A 107 21.02 3.93 1.69
CA GLY A 107 22.11 4.61 2.38
C GLY A 107 21.55 5.50 3.49
N GLU A 108 21.94 6.78 3.49
CA GLU A 108 21.55 7.73 4.53
C GLU A 108 20.21 8.43 4.27
N TYR A 109 19.60 8.27 3.09
CA TYR A 109 18.36 8.98 2.76
C TYR A 109 17.14 8.07 2.73
N HIS A 110 16.01 8.64 3.14
CA HIS A 110 14.69 8.03 2.99
C HIS A 110 14.01 8.57 1.74
N TYR A 111 13.30 7.71 1.03
CA TYR A 111 12.63 8.07 -0.18
C TYR A 111 11.28 7.41 -0.34
N THR A 112 10.41 8.08 -1.08
CA THR A 112 9.15 7.54 -1.53
C THR A 112 8.99 7.75 -3.03
N MET A 113 8.03 7.04 -3.60
CA MET A 113 7.54 7.27 -4.95
C MET A 113 6.03 7.49 -4.92
N PRO A 114 5.45 8.14 -5.94
CA PRO A 114 4.02 8.38 -6.03
C PRO A 114 3.17 7.11 -5.99
N CYS A 115 3.67 5.98 -6.51
CA CYS A 115 2.95 4.70 -6.45
C CYS A 115 3.00 3.98 -5.10
N TYR A 116 3.69 4.53 -4.10
CA TYR A 116 3.62 4.00 -2.75
C TYR A 116 2.24 4.32 -2.16
N ARG A 117 1.89 3.68 -1.04
CA ARG A 117 0.57 3.81 -0.39
C ARG A 117 0.37 5.14 0.36
N ASN A 118 1.03 6.21 -0.11
CA ASN A 118 0.94 7.53 0.47
C ASN A 118 -0.47 8.09 0.39
N LYS A 119 -0.94 8.71 1.47
CA LYS A 119 -2.30 9.28 1.54
C LYS A 119 -2.30 10.63 2.23
N LYS A 120 -2.92 11.64 1.62
CA LYS A 120 -3.13 12.95 2.25
C LYS A 120 -4.24 12.88 3.30
N LEU A 121 -3.96 13.29 4.53
CA LEU A 121 -4.95 13.26 5.60
C LEU A 121 -6.00 14.38 5.49
N GLY A 122 -5.69 15.49 4.80
CA GLY A 122 -6.57 16.66 4.70
C GLY A 122 -7.70 16.59 3.66
N ASN A 123 -7.94 15.45 3.01
CA ASN A 123 -9.04 15.32 2.04
C ASN A 123 -10.38 15.10 2.75
N ASN A 124 -11.31 16.05 2.68
CA ASN A 124 -12.58 16.00 3.43
C ASN A 124 -13.66 15.07 2.85
N GLU A 125 -13.38 14.33 1.78
CA GLU A 125 -14.33 13.37 1.24
C GLU A 125 -14.61 12.24 2.26
N VAL A 126 -15.89 12.07 2.63
CA VAL A 126 -16.32 11.14 3.69
C VAL A 126 -15.85 9.71 3.44
N ASN A 127 -15.99 9.21 2.21
CA ASN A 127 -15.59 7.84 1.86
C ASN A 127 -14.06 7.67 1.90
N TYR A 128 -13.33 8.68 1.45
CA TYR A 128 -11.87 8.72 1.52
C TYR A 128 -11.41 8.66 2.98
N GLN A 129 -11.98 9.51 3.84
CA GLN A 129 -11.65 9.55 5.26
C GLN A 129 -11.98 8.23 5.97
N ALA A 130 -13.13 7.63 5.68
CA ALA A 130 -13.46 6.31 6.23
C ALA A 130 -12.43 5.24 5.82
N SER A 131 -12.02 5.23 4.54
CA SER A 131 -10.99 4.32 4.03
C SER A 131 -9.62 4.56 4.68
N LEU A 132 -9.21 5.83 4.80
CA LEU A 132 -7.95 6.24 5.43
C LEU A 132 -7.89 5.86 6.91
N GLN A 133 -8.96 6.15 7.68
CA GLN A 133 -9.02 5.80 9.09
C GLN A 133 -8.99 4.28 9.31
N ASN A 134 -9.61 3.50 8.42
CA ASN A 134 -9.49 2.05 8.47
C ASN A 134 -8.07 1.58 8.17
N HIS A 135 -7.40 2.16 7.17
CA HIS A 135 -6.01 1.86 6.83
C HIS A 135 -5.08 2.17 8.02
N LEU A 136 -5.22 3.33 8.66
CA LEU A 136 -4.46 3.68 9.86
C LEU A 136 -4.69 2.68 11.00
N LYS A 137 -5.94 2.25 11.23
CA LYS A 137 -6.25 1.22 12.23
C LYS A 137 -5.54 -0.11 11.94
N ILE A 138 -5.53 -0.55 10.68
CA ILE A 138 -4.81 -1.76 10.26
C ILE A 138 -3.31 -1.61 10.57
N LEU A 139 -2.70 -0.51 10.16
CA LEU A 139 -1.26 -0.28 10.35
C LEU A 139 -0.86 -0.22 11.83
N ARG A 140 -1.66 0.46 12.66
CA ARG A 140 -1.45 0.48 14.11
C ARG A 140 -1.59 -0.91 14.74
N GLN A 141 -2.46 -1.77 14.22
CA GLN A 141 -2.55 -3.15 14.68
C GLN A 141 -1.34 -3.98 14.24
N LEU A 142 -0.87 -3.80 13.00
CA LEU A 142 0.32 -4.47 12.45
C LEU A 142 1.62 -4.10 13.17
N LYS A 143 1.75 -2.85 13.66
CA LYS A 143 2.89 -2.38 14.46
C LYS A 143 3.26 -3.33 15.59
N ARG A 144 2.27 -3.96 16.23
CA ARG A 144 2.47 -4.88 17.35
C ARG A 144 3.17 -6.19 16.96
N TYR A 145 3.17 -6.52 15.67
CA TYR A 145 3.72 -7.77 15.12
C TYR A 145 4.95 -7.51 14.24
N GLN A 146 5.58 -6.34 14.36
CA GLN A 146 6.68 -5.94 13.48
C GLN A 146 7.86 -6.92 13.53
N LYS A 147 8.19 -7.44 14.72
CA LYS A 147 9.31 -8.38 14.90
C LYS A 147 9.01 -9.72 14.24
N GLU A 148 7.82 -10.25 14.50
CA GLU A 148 7.33 -11.51 13.92
C GLU A 148 7.26 -11.45 12.40
N LEU A 149 6.89 -10.29 11.83
CA LEU A 149 6.81 -10.10 10.39
C LEU A 149 8.18 -9.92 9.69
N ALA A 150 9.22 -9.48 10.42
CA ALA A 150 10.53 -9.24 9.83
C ALA A 150 11.19 -10.55 9.34
N GLU A 151 11.05 -11.64 10.10
CA GLU A 151 11.81 -12.88 9.93
C GLU A 151 11.09 -13.96 9.10
N VAL A 152 9.78 -13.80 8.89
CA VAL A 152 8.93 -14.81 8.24
C VAL A 152 8.74 -14.56 6.75
N THR A 153 8.50 -15.61 5.97
CA THR A 153 8.03 -15.42 4.59
C THR A 153 6.61 -14.87 4.61
N THR A 154 6.34 -13.87 3.78
CA THR A 154 5.01 -13.26 3.59
C THR A 154 4.59 -13.25 2.12
N ARG A 155 5.46 -13.73 1.22
CA ARG A 155 5.23 -13.81 -0.23
C ARG A 155 5.10 -15.27 -0.66
N CYS A 156 3.97 -15.64 -1.22
CA CYS A 156 3.83 -16.84 -2.01
C CYS A 156 2.84 -16.57 -3.15
N SER A 157 3.17 -16.98 -4.38
CA SER A 157 2.37 -16.70 -5.58
C SER A 157 0.94 -17.26 -5.50
N ASP A 158 0.78 -18.31 -4.70
CA ASP A 158 -0.50 -18.97 -4.48
C ASP A 158 -1.20 -18.47 -3.22
N ALA A 159 -0.58 -17.62 -2.41
CA ALA A 159 -1.21 -17.06 -1.22
C ALA A 159 -2.29 -16.07 -1.66
N ILE A 160 -3.53 -16.32 -1.23
CA ILE A 160 -4.60 -15.32 -1.32
C ILE A 160 -4.36 -14.40 -0.14
N THR A 161 -3.47 -13.43 -0.32
CA THR A 161 -3.17 -12.37 0.65
C THR A 161 -3.75 -11.06 0.13
N ASP A 162 -4.24 -10.23 1.06
CA ASP A 162 -4.82 -8.92 0.73
C ASP A 162 -6.09 -9.02 -0.12
N ILE A 163 -7.13 -9.64 0.45
CA ILE A 163 -8.46 -9.69 -0.14
C ILE A 163 -9.08 -8.28 -0.11
N GLN A 164 -8.62 -7.43 -1.02
CA GLN A 164 -9.22 -6.13 -1.32
C GLN A 164 -10.56 -6.31 -2.06
N ILE A 165 -10.89 -7.54 -2.48
CA ILE A 165 -12.16 -7.86 -3.13
C ILE A 165 -13.11 -8.45 -2.06
N GLY A 166 -13.69 -7.56 -1.26
CA GLY A 166 -14.99 -7.81 -0.67
C GLY A 166 -15.03 -8.52 0.68
N ASN A 167 -14.23 -8.12 1.67
CA ASN A 167 -14.43 -8.49 3.08
C ASN A 167 -14.63 -9.99 3.35
N THR A 168 -14.19 -10.89 2.47
CA THR A 168 -14.39 -12.31 2.62
C THR A 168 -13.13 -13.10 2.35
N VAL A 169 -12.94 -14.23 3.01
CA VAL A 169 -11.99 -15.28 2.60
C VAL A 169 -12.79 -16.38 1.94
N GLY A 170 -12.79 -16.43 0.60
CA GLY A 170 -13.79 -17.22 -0.13
C GLY A 170 -15.20 -16.69 0.16
N ASN A 171 -16.01 -17.49 0.87
CA ASN A 171 -17.36 -17.11 1.32
C ASN A 171 -17.44 -16.70 2.80
N ILE A 172 -16.30 -16.50 3.47
CA ILE A 172 -16.24 -16.24 4.92
C ILE A 172 -16.19 -14.73 5.18
N PRO A 173 -17.22 -14.07 5.72
CA PRO A 173 -17.16 -12.65 6.03
C PRO A 173 -16.16 -12.35 7.15
N LEU A 174 -15.29 -11.37 6.94
CA LEU A 174 -14.29 -10.87 7.89
C LEU A 174 -14.81 -9.72 8.77
N THR A 175 -16.12 -9.47 8.75
CA THR A 175 -16.74 -8.35 9.47
C THR A 175 -16.59 -8.52 10.98
N THR A 176 -15.84 -7.63 11.61
CA THR A 176 -15.76 -7.57 13.08
C THR A 176 -15.91 -6.14 13.60
N LYS A 177 -16.31 -5.98 14.87
CA LYS A 177 -16.41 -4.65 15.51
C LYS A 177 -15.05 -4.08 15.89
N HIS A 178 -14.09 -4.92 16.29
CA HIS A 178 -12.87 -4.49 16.99
C HIS A 178 -11.56 -4.77 16.24
N SER A 179 -11.43 -5.93 15.60
CA SER A 179 -10.22 -6.29 14.87
C SER A 179 -10.33 -5.93 13.39
N ARG A 180 -9.24 -5.44 12.80
CA ARG A 180 -9.14 -5.20 11.36
C ARG A 180 -8.14 -6.13 10.69
N VAL A 181 -7.43 -6.96 11.48
CA VAL A 181 -6.30 -7.75 11.02
C VAL A 181 -6.39 -9.17 11.58
N GLY A 182 -6.43 -10.15 10.67
CA GLY A 182 -6.18 -11.55 10.95
C GLY A 182 -4.83 -11.94 10.39
N LEU A 183 -3.92 -12.42 11.24
CA LEU A 183 -2.61 -12.93 10.86
C LEU A 183 -2.54 -14.41 11.19
N TYR A 184 -2.15 -15.22 10.21
CA TYR A 184 -2.08 -16.68 10.34
C TYR A 184 -0.69 -17.15 9.94
N SER A 185 0.01 -17.81 10.86
CA SER A 185 1.30 -18.43 10.59
C SER A 185 1.08 -19.88 10.19
N VAL A 186 1.48 -20.20 8.96
CA VAL A 186 1.42 -21.55 8.40
C VAL A 186 2.83 -22.12 8.42
N LYS A 187 3.04 -23.17 9.22
CA LYS A 187 4.27 -23.95 9.25
C LYS A 187 4.15 -25.11 8.28
N PHE A 188 5.17 -25.30 7.44
CA PHE A 188 5.23 -26.40 6.51
C PHE A 188 6.24 -27.46 6.96
N THR A 189 5.91 -28.73 6.70
CA THR A 189 6.84 -29.87 6.77
C THR A 189 7.84 -29.81 5.62
N GLU A 190 8.87 -30.66 5.62
CA GLU A 190 9.90 -30.71 4.56
C GLU A 190 9.34 -31.06 3.17
N ASP A 191 8.24 -31.83 3.12
CA ASP A 191 7.54 -32.21 1.90
C ASP A 191 6.47 -31.19 1.45
N ASP A 192 6.61 -29.93 1.87
CA ASP A 192 5.73 -28.79 1.55
C ASP A 192 4.24 -28.99 1.94
N LYS A 193 3.95 -29.90 2.88
CA LYS A 193 2.61 -30.04 3.47
C LYS A 193 2.45 -29.11 4.67
N ILE A 194 1.21 -28.77 5.01
CA ILE A 194 0.93 -28.00 6.22
C ILE A 194 1.15 -28.90 7.44
N ASP A 195 2.07 -28.51 8.32
CA ASP A 195 2.22 -29.08 9.67
C ASP A 195 1.12 -28.51 10.58
N ARG A 196 1.08 -27.18 10.71
CA ARG A 196 0.11 -26.48 11.55
C ARG A 196 -0.16 -25.05 11.11
N ILE A 197 -1.27 -24.52 11.59
CA ILE A 197 -1.69 -23.13 11.40
C ILE A 197 -1.98 -22.51 12.76
N GLU A 198 -1.20 -21.49 13.11
CA GLU A 198 -1.31 -20.70 14.34
C GLU A 198 -1.96 -19.34 14.04
N VAL A 199 -2.86 -18.90 14.91
CA VAL A 199 -3.46 -17.55 14.84
C VAL A 199 -2.55 -16.59 15.58
N VAL A 200 -1.91 -15.68 14.84
CA VAL A 200 -1.00 -14.66 15.38
C VAL A 200 -1.79 -13.40 15.77
N SER A 201 -2.75 -13.02 14.92
CA SER A 201 -3.70 -11.94 15.20
C SER A 201 -5.10 -12.44 14.90
N THR A 202 -6.01 -12.26 15.85
CA THR A 202 -7.39 -12.76 15.77
C THR A 202 -8.34 -11.74 15.12
N PHE A 203 -9.28 -12.24 14.33
CA PHE A 203 -10.53 -11.51 14.06
C PHE A 203 -11.55 -11.76 15.17
N ASN A 204 -11.93 -13.03 15.28
CA ASN A 204 -12.70 -13.68 16.33
C ASN A 204 -12.62 -15.20 16.08
N GLU A 205 -12.97 -15.99 17.08
CA GLU A 205 -12.85 -17.45 17.03
C GLU A 205 -13.58 -18.09 15.83
N GLU A 206 -14.81 -17.65 15.52
CA GLU A 206 -15.59 -18.22 14.42
C GLU A 206 -14.92 -17.96 13.06
N VAL A 207 -14.51 -16.72 12.80
CA VAL A 207 -13.84 -16.33 11.56
C VAL A 207 -12.50 -17.03 11.45
N ASP A 208 -11.71 -17.06 12.53
CA ASP A 208 -10.38 -17.65 12.54
C ASP A 208 -10.43 -19.17 12.28
N ASN A 209 -11.41 -19.88 12.86
CA ASN A 209 -11.63 -21.29 12.58
C ASN A 209 -11.98 -21.55 11.12
N LYS A 210 -12.86 -20.73 10.53
CA LYS A 210 -13.21 -20.85 9.10
C LYS A 210 -12.01 -20.58 8.19
N VAL A 211 -11.21 -19.55 8.49
CA VAL A 211 -9.99 -19.24 7.72
C VAL A 211 -8.98 -20.39 7.81
N ARG A 212 -8.71 -20.93 9.02
CA ARG A 212 -7.82 -22.09 9.19
C ARG A 212 -8.28 -23.30 8.38
N ILE A 213 -9.58 -23.64 8.42
CA ILE A 213 -10.14 -24.74 7.63
C ILE A 213 -9.94 -24.49 6.12
N ALA A 214 -10.16 -23.25 5.66
CA ALA A 214 -9.97 -22.89 4.26
C ALA A 214 -8.50 -23.04 3.82
N LEU A 215 -7.55 -22.65 4.68
CA LEU A 215 -6.11 -22.80 4.43
C LEU A 215 -5.68 -24.27 4.41
N ILE A 216 -6.23 -25.12 5.28
CA ILE A 216 -5.94 -26.57 5.30
C ILE A 216 -6.47 -27.26 4.03
N LYS A 217 -7.70 -26.92 3.61
CA LYS A 217 -8.33 -27.52 2.43
C LYS A 217 -7.73 -27.04 1.11
N LYS A 218 -6.94 -25.97 1.14
CA LYS A 218 -6.30 -25.40 -0.04
C LYS A 218 -5.22 -26.33 -0.56
N LYS A 219 -5.17 -26.50 -1.89
CA LYS A 219 -4.02 -27.08 -2.57
C LYS A 219 -2.93 -26.02 -2.69
N TRP A 220 -1.84 -26.20 -1.96
CA TRP A 220 -0.69 -25.30 -1.99
C TRP A 220 0.25 -25.68 -3.14
N LYS A 221 0.69 -24.71 -3.93
CA LYS A 221 1.92 -24.88 -4.70
C LYS A 221 3.14 -24.58 -3.82
N PRO A 222 4.31 -25.11 -4.19
CA PRO A 222 5.55 -24.81 -3.49
C PRO A 222 5.78 -23.30 -3.36
N CYS A 223 6.01 -22.85 -2.12
CA CYS A 223 6.34 -21.48 -1.79
C CYS A 223 7.84 -21.40 -1.49
N LYS A 224 8.48 -20.27 -1.82
CA LYS A 224 9.85 -20.01 -1.32
C LYS A 224 9.77 -19.63 0.16
N LEU A 225 10.01 -20.58 1.05
CA LEU A 225 9.96 -20.38 2.50
C LEU A 225 11.34 -20.00 3.07
N ASN A 226 11.35 -19.45 4.28
CA ASN A 226 12.56 -19.23 5.07
C ASN A 226 13.06 -20.55 5.68
N ASP A 227 14.19 -20.52 6.40
CA ASP A 227 14.76 -21.70 7.09
C ASP A 227 13.77 -22.31 8.10
N ASP A 228 12.97 -21.43 8.70
CA ASP A 228 11.89 -21.78 9.61
C ASP A 228 10.67 -22.40 8.91
N ARG A 229 10.68 -22.49 7.58
CA ARG A 229 9.57 -23.01 6.76
C ARG A 229 8.19 -22.44 7.16
N LYS A 230 8.16 -21.16 7.52
CA LYS A 230 6.95 -20.44 7.98
C LYS A 230 6.51 -19.40 6.97
N LEU A 231 5.21 -19.37 6.71
CA LEU A 231 4.52 -18.34 5.92
C LEU A 231 3.51 -17.61 6.79
N ILE A 232 3.61 -16.28 6.92
CA ILE A 232 2.54 -15.48 7.51
C ILE A 232 1.63 -14.94 6.41
N LEU A 233 0.33 -15.15 6.57
CA LEU A 233 -0.73 -14.64 5.72
C LEU A 233 -1.49 -13.54 6.46
N GLY A 234 -1.70 -12.41 5.77
CA GLY A 234 -2.46 -11.28 6.28
C GLY A 234 -3.80 -11.12 5.59
N TYR A 235 -4.85 -11.07 6.40
CA TYR A 235 -6.21 -10.75 5.98
C TYR A 235 -6.67 -9.48 6.67
N PHE A 236 -7.27 -8.58 5.89
CA PHE A 236 -7.61 -7.24 6.35
C PHE A 236 -9.09 -6.95 6.12
N TYR A 237 -9.80 -6.52 7.17
CA TYR A 237 -11.17 -6.07 7.02
C TYR A 237 -11.19 -4.61 6.55
N THR A 238 -11.77 -4.38 5.38
CA THR A 238 -11.93 -3.05 4.76
C THR A 238 -13.41 -2.82 4.46
N PRO A 239 -14.18 -2.18 5.37
CA PRO A 239 -15.60 -1.96 5.16
C PRO A 239 -15.83 -1.30 3.80
N ALA A 240 -16.84 -1.77 3.07
CA ALA A 240 -17.08 -1.32 1.70
C ALA A 240 -17.35 0.20 1.69
N THR A 241 -16.45 0.95 1.08
CA THR A 241 -16.66 2.36 0.76
C THR A 241 -16.95 2.50 -0.72
N LYS A 242 -17.86 3.40 -1.13
CA LYS A 242 -18.10 3.71 -2.55
C LYS A 242 -16.91 4.37 -3.26
N TYR A 243 -15.82 4.65 -2.53
CA TYR A 243 -14.60 5.20 -3.08
C TYR A 243 -13.91 4.19 -4.00
N ARG A 244 -13.95 4.45 -5.31
CA ARG A 244 -12.99 3.84 -6.23
C ARG A 244 -11.63 4.45 -5.91
N GLN A 245 -10.64 3.60 -5.64
CA GLN A 245 -9.29 4.03 -5.35
C GLN A 245 -8.66 4.75 -6.56
N ALA A 246 -8.92 6.05 -6.69
CA ALA A 246 -8.07 6.93 -7.47
C ALA A 246 -6.82 7.18 -6.61
N HIS A 247 -5.82 6.32 -6.75
CA HIS A 247 -4.55 6.46 -6.04
C HIS A 247 -3.78 7.64 -6.64
N LEU A 248 -4.06 8.85 -6.12
CA LEU A 248 -3.49 10.16 -6.43
C LEU A 248 -3.79 10.63 -7.87
N SER A 249 -4.47 11.75 -8.14
CA SER A 249 -4.73 12.98 -7.40
C SER A 249 -6.00 13.58 -8.01
N PRO A 250 -7.09 13.90 -7.28
CA PRO A 250 -7.98 14.94 -7.76
C PRO A 250 -7.19 16.25 -7.71
N LEU A 251 -7.20 16.97 -8.84
CA LEU A 251 -6.90 18.41 -8.86
C LEU A 251 -7.84 19.15 -7.91
#